data_AF-A0A920QUE7-F1
#
_entry.id   AF-A0A920QUE7-F1
#
_cell.length_a   1.000
_cell.length_b   1.000
_cell.length_c   1.000
_cell.angle_alpha   90.00
_cell.angle_beta   90.00
_cell.angle_gamma   90.00
#
_symmetry.space_group_name_H-M   'P 1'
#
loop_
_entity.id
_entity.type
_entity.pdbx_description
1 polymer ?
#
loop_
_entity_poly.entity_id
_entity_poly.type
_entity_poly.pdbx_seq_one_letter_code
_entity_poly.pdbx_strand_id
1 'polypeptide(L)' 'MTRTLEPGFVITIEPGLYFIPSLLEPLRNGPPAKLVDWDNVDSLTPYGGIRIEDNVLVTDTENRNLSRPALLQSGIL' A
#
# COMPACT_ATOMS: atom_id res chain seq x y z
N MET A 1 -5.13 -9.14 8.30
CA MET A 1 -4.93 -10.60 8.31
C MET A 1 -5.63 -11.18 9.53
N THR A 2 -6.37 -12.28 9.38
CA THR A 2 -7.12 -12.92 10.48
C THR A 2 -6.44 -14.19 11.01
N ARG A 3 -5.40 -14.67 10.32
CA ARG A 3 -4.59 -15.82 10.71
C ARG A 3 -3.33 -15.36 11.46
N THR A 4 -3.02 -16.01 12.57
CA THR A 4 -1.75 -15.82 13.29
C THR A 4 -0.58 -16.23 12.39
N LEU A 5 0.44 -15.38 12.31
CA LEU A 5 1.64 -15.65 11.52
C LEU A 5 2.54 -16.65 12.26
N GLU A 6 3.07 -17.62 11.52
CA GLU A 6 3.98 -18.65 12.04
C GLU A 6 5.30 -18.63 11.27
N PRO A 7 6.42 -18.99 11.93
CA PRO A 7 7.71 -19.17 11.27
C PRO A 7 7.60 -20.08 10.04
N GLY A 8 8.24 -19.66 8.94
CA GLY A 8 8.18 -20.35 7.64
C GLY A 8 7.09 -19.82 6.70
N PHE A 9 6.17 -18.98 7.16
CA PHE A 9 5.24 -18.30 6.25
C PHE A 9 5.96 -17.22 5.44
N VAL A 10 5.57 -17.08 4.17
CA VAL A 10 5.94 -15.94 3.34
C VAL A 10 4.67 -15.17 3.02
N ILE A 11 4.68 -13.87 3.31
CA ILE A 11 3.53 -13.00 3.10
C ILE A 11 3.91 -11.75 2.30
N THR A 12 2.92 -11.12 1.70
CA THR A 12 3.06 -9.81 1.07
C THR A 12 2.75 -8.71 2.10
N ILE A 13 3.56 -7.66 2.09
CA ILE A 13 3.26 -6.39 2.76
C ILE A 13 3.05 -5.36 1.66
N GLU A 14 1.80 -4.96 1.45
CA GLU A 14 1.38 -4.22 0.25
C GLU A 14 0.49 -2.99 0.53
N PRO A 15 0.94 -2.02 1.36
CA PRO A 15 0.19 -0.79 1.56
C PRO A 15 -0.08 -0.08 0.23
N GLY A 16 -1.32 0.40 0.06
CA GLY A 16 -1.76 1.11 -1.13
C GLY A 16 -2.55 2.37 -0.80
N LEU A 17 -2.37 3.40 -1.63
CA LEU A 17 -3.12 4.65 -1.61
C LEU A 17 -3.60 4.93 -3.04
N TYR A 18 -4.92 5.12 -3.21
CA TYR A 18 -5.51 5.27 -4.53
C TYR A 18 -6.56 6.38 -4.56
N PHE A 19 -6.64 7.05 -5.70
CA PHE A 19 -7.64 8.06 -6.03
C PHE A 19 -8.63 7.48 -7.02
N ILE A 20 -9.51 6.58 -6.55
CA ILE A 20 -10.46 5.85 -7.40
C ILE A 20 -11.76 6.67 -7.50
N PRO A 21 -12.14 7.21 -8.68
CA PRO A 21 -13.26 8.13 -8.79
C PRO A 21 -14.58 7.58 -8.25
N SER A 22 -14.91 6.32 -8.55
CA SER A 22 -16.14 5.68 -8.09
C SER A 22 -16.21 5.48 -6.57
N LEU A 23 -15.06 5.38 -5.89
CA LEU A 23 -15.01 5.28 -4.42
C LEU A 23 -14.96 6.66 -3.75
N LEU A 24 -14.42 7.66 -4.45
CA LEU A 24 -14.35 9.04 -3.98
C LEU A 24 -15.67 9.79 -4.14
N GLU A 25 -16.50 9.44 -5.13
CA GLU A 25 -17.77 10.13 -5.41
C GLU A 25 -18.73 10.16 -4.21
N PRO A 26 -18.99 9.05 -3.48
CA PRO A 26 -19.83 9.10 -2.29
C PRO A 26 -19.24 9.96 -1.17
N LEU A 27 -17.91 10.00 -1.06
CA LEU A 27 -17.21 10.82 -0.07
C LEU A 27 -17.30 12.32 -0.42
N ARG A 28 -17.16 12.65 -1.71
CA ARG A 28 -17.25 14.02 -2.25
C ARG A 28 -18.65 14.61 -2.13
N ASN A 29 -19.67 13.77 -2.24
CA ASN A 29 -21.07 14.18 -2.11
C ASN A 29 -21.62 13.98 -0.68
N GLY A 30 -20.82 13.45 0.24
CA GLY A 30 -21.25 13.09 1.59
C GLY A 30 -20.95 14.16 2.66
N PRO A 31 -21.49 14.00 3.88
CA PRO A 31 -21.19 14.89 5.01
C PRO A 31 -19.68 15.10 5.31
N PRO A 32 -18.79 14.10 5.11
CA PRO A 32 -17.36 14.28 5.33
C PRO A 32 -16.64 15.08 4.24
N ALA A 33 -17.31 15.50 3.15
CA ALA A 33 -16.65 16.18 2.03
C ALA A 33 -15.83 17.40 2.46
N LYS A 34 -16.30 18.13 3.48
CA LYS A 34 -15.59 19.30 4.05
C LYS A 34 -14.28 18.98 4.79
N LEU A 35 -13.99 17.70 5.05
CA LEU A 35 -12.79 17.23 5.74
C LEU A 35 -11.68 16.83 4.76
N VAL A 36 -11.95 16.87 3.45
CA VAL A 36 -11.04 16.40 2.40
C VAL A 36 -10.54 17.60 1.62
N ASP A 37 -9.23 17.64 1.39
CA ASP A 37 -8.61 18.59 0.47
C ASP A 37 -8.80 18.10 -0.98
N TRP A 38 -9.88 18.56 -1.60
CA TRP A 38 -10.27 18.14 -2.94
C TRP A 38 -9.34 18.66 -4.03
N ASP A 39 -8.69 19.80 -3.83
CA ASP A 39 -7.73 20.34 -4.78
C ASP A 39 -6.52 19.41 -4.88
N ASN A 40 -6.01 18.95 -3.73
CA ASN A 40 -4.95 17.94 -3.70
C ASN A 40 -5.40 16.60 -4.28
N VAL A 41 -6.60 16.11 -3.94
CA VAL A 41 -7.16 14.88 -4.52
C VAL A 41 -7.23 14.98 -6.05
N ASP A 42 -7.75 16.07 -6.60
CA ASP A 42 -7.93 16.25 -8.03
C ASP A 42 -6.58 16.35 -8.76
N SER A 43 -5.58 17.01 -8.15
CA SER A 43 -4.23 17.08 -8.70
C SER A 43 -3.52 15.72 -8.75
N LEU A 44 -3.84 14.81 -7.82
CA LEU A 44 -3.19 13.50 -7.71
C LEU A 44 -3.95 12.40 -8.45
N THR A 45 -5.24 12.60 -8.73
CA THR A 45 -6.10 11.63 -9.43
C THR A 45 -5.53 11.14 -10.77
N PRO A 46 -4.90 11.98 -11.63
CA PRO A 46 -4.30 11.53 -12.88
C PRO A 46 -3.21 10.45 -12.72
N TYR A 47 -2.58 10.35 -11.55
CA TYR A 47 -1.56 9.32 -11.28
C TYR A 47 -2.18 7.99 -10.82
N GLY A 48 -3.50 7.96 -10.60
CA GLY A 48 -4.25 6.79 -10.15
C GLY A 48 -3.98 6.46 -8.68
N GLY A 49 -2.83 5.87 -8.38
CA GLY A 49 -2.47 5.47 -7.03
C GLY A 49 -1.15 4.73 -6.96
N ILE A 50 -0.72 4.42 -5.75
CA ILE A 50 0.56 3.77 -5.46
C ILE A 50 0.28 2.54 -4.61
N ARG A 51 0.97 1.44 -4.92
CA ARG A 51 1.12 0.28 -4.05
C ARG A 51 2.59 -0.10 -4.01
N ILE A 52 3.11 -0.33 -2.82
CA ILE A 52 4.47 -0.82 -2.63
C ILE A 52 4.36 -2.18 -1.97
N GLU A 53 4.90 -3.20 -2.60
CA GLU A 53 4.74 -4.59 -2.19
C GLU A 53 6.09 -5.27 -1.94
N ASP A 54 6.24 -5.90 -0.78
CA ASP A 54 7.38 -6.73 -0.44
C ASP A 54 6.96 -8.14 -0.06
N ASN A 55 7.82 -9.11 -0.38
CA ASN A 55 7.72 -10.47 0.15
C ASN A 55 8.52 -10.55 1.46
N VAL A 56 7.86 -10.93 2.54
CA VAL A 56 8.45 -11.01 3.88
C VAL A 56 8.32 -12.43 4.42
N LEU A 57 9.47 -13.04 4.74
CA LEU A 57 9.54 -14.30 5.45
C LEU A 57 9.39 -14.05 6.96
N VAL A 58 8.43 -14.74 7.56
CA VAL A 58 8.27 -14.83 9.01
C VAL A 58 9.28 -15.86 9.54
N THR A 59 10.05 -15.49 10.55
CA THR A 59 10.99 -16.40 11.23
C THR A 59 10.66 -16.49 12.71
N ASP A 60 11.33 -17.36 13.45
CA ASP A 60 11.22 -17.45 14.91
C ASP A 60 11.70 -16.18 15.64
N THR A 61 12.43 -15.29 14.94
CA THR A 61 13.04 -14.08 15.50
C THR A 61 12.65 -12.84 14.69
N GLU A 62 13.57 -12.24 13.95
CA GLU A 62 13.31 -11.10 13.09
C GLU A 62 12.71 -11.54 11.75
N ASN A 63 11.85 -10.70 11.19
CA ASN A 63 11.36 -10.93 9.83
C ASN A 63 12.48 -10.71 8.81
N ARG A 64 12.40 -11.39 7.66
CA ARG A 64 13.34 -11.18 6.55
C ARG A 64 12.60 -10.67 5.32
N ASN A 65 12.85 -9.42 4.94
CA ASN A 65 12.38 -8.87 3.69
C ASN A 65 13.21 -9.43 2.52
N LEU A 66 12.55 -10.15 1.61
CA LEU A 66 13.18 -10.81 0.47
C LEU A 66 13.28 -9.88 -0.74
N SER A 67 12.38 -8.88 -0.84
CA SER A 67 12.29 -7.97 -1.98
C SER A 67 13.37 -6.88 -1.93
N ARG A 68 13.56 -6.20 -0.79
CA ARG A 68 14.45 -5.01 -0.72
C ARG A 68 15.91 -5.30 -1.05
N PRO A 69 16.56 -6.35 -0.51
CA PRO A 69 17.94 -6.66 -0.87
C PRO A 69 18.08 -7.04 -2.34
N ALA A 70 17.08 -7.70 -2.92
CA ALA A 70 17.08 -8.07 -4.34
C ALA A 70 16.95 -6.83 -5.25
N LEU A 71 16.16 -5.83 -4.85
CA LEU A 71 16.04 -4.56 -5.58
C LEU A 71 17.35 -3.74 -5.58
N LEU A 72 18.09 -3.75 -4.46
CA LEU A 72 19.41 -3.11 -4.40
C LEU A 72 20.42 -3.80 -5.31
N GLN A 73 20.37 -5.13 -5.40
CA GLN A 73 21.27 -5.90 -6.27
C GLN A 73 20.94 -5.75 -7.75
N SER A 74 19.68 -5.45 -8.10
CA SER A 74 19.27 -5.28 -9.50
C SER A 74 19.61 -3.91 -10.08
N GLY A 75 20.07 -2.95 -9.27
CA GLY A 75 20.39 -1.58 -9.71
C GLY A 75 19.16 -0.77 -10.12
N ILE A 76 17.96 -1.23 -9.74
CA ILE A 76 16.69 -0.51 -9.94
C ILE A 76 16.50 0.57 -8.86
N LEU A 77 17.27 0.48 -7.76
CA LEU A 77 17.39 1.45 -6.68
C LEU A 77 18.87 1.76 -6.40
#